data_AF-A0AAF0EJ94-F1
#
_entry.id   AF-A0AAF0EJ94-F1
#
_cell.length_a   1.000
_cell.length_b   1.000
_cell.length_c   1.000
_cell.angle_alpha   90.00
_cell.angle_beta   90.00
_cell.angle_gamma   90.00
#
_symmetry.space_group_name_H-M   'P 1'
#
loop_
_entity.id
_entity.type
_entity.pdbx_description
1 polymer ?
#
loop_
_entity_poly.entity_id
_entity_poly.type
_entity_poly.pdbx_seq_one_letter_code
_entity_poly.pdbx_strand_id
1 'polypeptide(L)'
;MDDPLRTYASLTLGLGGTVFVRQGPYAPGVFRFSVQFTIHGTQLVLPTVFFPPILIHPLVEVRFSRLTQPATGRLSMLPYLGFATQRDWTTHPDNAAFLTCLTHYLHACFSMDVCAILKEQWTLNEHMWDLFHTDRAMFDRLAAQSASLSQSALALYDRQSGSGLPGDLDVTRPNSQALHTPTSVMPFEELAPKEVARIYSDLVEP
;
A
#
# COMPACT_ATOMS: atom_id res chain seq x y z
N MET A 1 18.68 16.09 -38.02
CA MET A 1 19.83 16.24 -37.11
C MET A 1 19.28 15.92 -35.74
N ASP A 2 19.07 14.63 -35.51
CA ASP A 2 18.44 14.07 -34.33
C ASP A 2 19.52 13.76 -33.30
N ASP A 3 19.35 14.26 -32.08
CA ASP A 3 20.25 14.05 -30.96
C ASP A 3 19.77 12.81 -30.17
N PRO A 4 20.41 11.64 -30.29
CA PRO A 4 19.97 10.42 -29.64
C PRO A 4 20.85 10.24 -28.41
N LEU A 5 20.49 10.82 -27.25
CA LEU A 5 21.00 10.44 -25.90
C LEU A 5 20.54 11.40 -24.76
N ARG A 6 19.34 12.00 -24.83
CA ARG A 6 18.72 12.49 -23.58
C ARG A 6 18.08 11.33 -22.83
N THR A 7 18.92 10.56 -22.16
CA THR A 7 18.51 9.72 -21.02
C THR A 7 18.00 10.68 -19.94
N TYR A 8 16.72 11.04 -19.99
CA TYR A 8 16.09 11.76 -18.89
C TYR A 8 16.12 10.83 -17.68
N ALA A 9 16.91 11.19 -16.66
CA ALA A 9 16.84 10.54 -15.38
C ALA A 9 15.39 10.70 -14.87
N SER A 10 14.64 9.60 -14.87
CA SER A 10 13.30 9.58 -14.27
C SER A 10 13.47 9.66 -12.77
N LEU A 11 13.29 10.85 -12.20
CA LEU A 11 13.25 11.01 -10.75
C LEU A 11 11.94 10.39 -10.25
N THR A 12 12.06 9.48 -9.29
CA THR A 12 10.92 8.90 -8.59
C THR A 12 10.81 9.52 -7.21
N LEU A 13 9.66 10.11 -6.89
CA LEU A 13 9.31 10.51 -5.53
C LEU A 13 8.33 9.48 -4.93
N GLY A 14 8.63 8.99 -3.73
CA GLY A 14 7.79 8.05 -2.99
C GLY A 14 7.03 8.73 -1.86
N LEU A 15 5.72 8.52 -1.80
CA LEU A 15 4.87 8.90 -0.66
C LEU A 15 4.23 7.63 -0.08
N GLY A 16 4.32 7.43 1.23
CA GLY A 16 3.66 6.33 1.94
C GLY A 16 2.36 6.76 2.60
N GLY A 17 1.40 5.85 2.70
CA GLY A 17 0.14 6.08 3.41
C GLY A 17 -0.47 4.82 3.99
N THR A 18 -1.59 4.97 4.70
CA THR A 18 -2.34 3.85 5.28
C THR A 18 -3.83 4.12 5.23
N VAL A 19 -4.60 3.13 4.79
CA VAL A 19 -6.07 3.15 4.80
C VAL A 19 -6.56 2.27 5.96
N PHE A 20 -7.39 2.84 6.83
CA PHE A 20 -8.07 2.11 7.90
C PHE A 20 -9.48 1.78 7.45
N VAL A 21 -9.77 0.49 7.27
CA VAL A 21 -11.09 0.02 6.86
C VAL A 21 -11.85 -0.48 8.09
N ARG A 22 -12.99 0.15 8.37
CA ARG A 22 -13.81 -0.11 9.57
C ARG A 22 -15.12 -0.82 9.28
N GLN A 23 -15.54 -0.88 8.02
CA GLN A 23 -16.80 -1.48 7.60
C GLN A 23 -16.63 -2.28 6.31
N GLY A 24 -17.54 -3.23 6.08
CA GLY A 24 -17.54 -4.07 4.90
C GLY A 24 -16.57 -5.25 4.96
N PRO A 25 -16.36 -5.95 3.83
CA PRO A 25 -15.62 -7.23 3.78
C PRO A 25 -14.15 -7.14 4.17
N TYR A 26 -13.55 -5.95 4.03
CA TYR A 26 -12.17 -5.69 4.37
C TYR A 26 -11.99 -5.18 5.80
N ALA A 27 -13.03 -5.21 6.64
CA ALA A 27 -12.97 -4.76 8.02
C ALA A 27 -12.75 -5.93 9.00
N PRO A 28 -12.02 -5.68 10.11
CA PRO A 28 -11.15 -4.52 10.35
C PRO A 28 -9.86 -4.65 9.53
N GLY A 29 -9.47 -3.63 8.77
CA GLY A 29 -8.30 -3.69 7.89
C GLY A 29 -7.38 -2.47 8.05
N VAL A 30 -6.07 -2.69 7.94
CA VAL A 30 -5.03 -1.64 8.00
C VAL A 30 -4.10 -1.81 6.81
N PHE A 31 -4.44 -1.18 5.70
CA PHE A 31 -3.73 -1.37 4.44
C PHE A 31 -2.75 -0.23 4.18
N ARG A 32 -1.46 -0.53 4.29
CA ARG A 32 -0.39 0.39 3.87
C ARG A 32 -0.36 0.47 2.35
N PHE A 33 0.04 1.62 1.81
CA PHE A 33 0.24 1.80 0.38
C PHE A 33 1.41 2.76 0.12
N SER A 34 1.91 2.75 -1.11
CA SER A 34 2.81 3.78 -1.62
C SER A 34 2.30 4.38 -2.91
N VAL A 35 2.62 5.65 -3.09
CA VAL A 35 2.39 6.42 -4.29
C VAL A 35 3.75 6.73 -4.89
N GLN A 36 3.96 6.27 -6.12
CA GLN A 36 5.16 6.51 -6.90
C GLN A 36 4.86 7.58 -7.95
N PHE A 37 5.47 8.75 -7.78
CA PHE A 37 5.40 9.83 -8.75
C PHE A 37 6.51 9.68 -9.76
N THR A 38 6.16 9.82 -11.04
CA THR A 38 7.10 9.79 -12.16
C THR A 38 7.12 11.17 -12.81
N ILE A 39 8.31 11.68 -13.10
CA ILE A 39 8.49 12.92 -13.86
C ILE A 39 8.83 12.55 -15.30
N HIS A 40 7.99 12.98 -16.25
CA HIS A 40 8.27 12.86 -17.68
C HIS A 40 8.57 14.25 -18.24
N GLY A 41 9.84 14.50 -18.57
CA GLY A 41 10.32 15.84 -18.93
C GLY A 41 10.23 16.79 -17.73
N THR A 42 9.32 17.76 -17.78
CA THR A 42 9.09 18.75 -16.70
C THR A 42 7.74 18.58 -16.02
N GLN A 43 6.97 17.54 -16.35
CA GLN A 43 5.61 17.34 -15.85
C GLN A 43 5.52 16.08 -14.99
N LEU A 44 4.83 16.20 -13.86
CA LEU A 44 4.40 15.06 -13.07
C LEU A 44 3.25 14.36 -13.79
N VAL A 45 3.38 13.05 -14.00
CA VAL A 45 2.30 12.22 -14.54
C VAL A 45 1.49 11.60 -13.41
N LEU A 46 0.30 11.08 -13.75
CA LEU A 46 -0.54 10.36 -12.79
C LEU A 46 0.30 9.28 -12.08
N PRO A 47 0.39 9.31 -10.75
CA PRO A 47 1.27 8.41 -10.03
C PRO A 47 0.75 6.98 -10.07
N THR A 48 1.65 6.04 -9.89
CA THR A 48 1.31 4.63 -9.68
C THR A 48 1.14 4.37 -8.20
N VAL A 49 0.05 3.69 -7.82
CA VAL A 49 -0.18 3.31 -6.42
C VAL A 49 0.06 1.82 -6.27
N PHE A 50 0.72 1.44 -5.19
CA PHE A 50 1.03 0.06 -4.86
C PHE A 50 0.53 -0.26 -3.46
N PHE A 51 -0.04 -1.45 -3.33
CA PHE A 51 -0.36 -2.08 -2.07
C PHE A 51 0.57 -3.29 -1.87
N PRO A 52 0.83 -3.69 -0.61
CA PRO A 52 1.48 -4.95 -0.32
C PRO A 52 0.78 -6.14 -0.99
N PRO A 53 1.52 -7.16 -1.47
CA PRO A 53 0.96 -8.33 -2.15
C PRO A 53 -0.05 -9.15 -1.33
N ILE A 54 -0.13 -8.92 -0.01
CA ILE A 54 -1.12 -9.52 0.86
C ILE A 54 -2.54 -8.99 0.62
N LEU A 55 -2.69 -7.85 -0.06
CA LEU A 55 -3.99 -7.29 -0.40
C LEU A 55 -4.60 -8.03 -1.59
N ILE A 56 -5.61 -8.84 -1.31
CA ILE A 56 -6.42 -9.53 -2.33
C ILE A 56 -7.63 -8.65 -2.65
N HIS A 57 -7.60 -7.94 -3.78
CA HIS A 57 -8.64 -6.98 -4.16
C HIS A 57 -8.85 -6.94 -5.68
N PRO A 58 -10.08 -6.74 -6.22
CA PRO A 58 -10.34 -6.71 -7.67
C PRO A 58 -9.47 -5.71 -8.46
N LEU A 59 -9.18 -4.56 -7.86
CA LEU A 59 -8.37 -3.49 -8.48
C LEU A 59 -6.85 -3.64 -8.29
N VAL A 60 -6.39 -4.61 -7.52
CA VAL A 60 -4.96 -4.76 -7.21
C VAL A 60 -4.40 -5.91 -8.01
N GLU A 61 -3.27 -5.67 -8.67
CA GLU A 61 -2.56 -6.71 -9.41
C GLU A 61 -2.09 -7.80 -8.46
N VAL A 62 -2.64 -9.00 -8.63
CA VAL A 62 -2.22 -10.23 -7.96
C VAL A 62 -1.86 -11.23 -9.07
N ARG A 63 -0.72 -11.91 -8.94
CA ARG A 63 -0.34 -13.01 -9.85
C ARG A 63 -0.08 -14.27 -9.06
N PHE A 64 -0.75 -15.34 -9.49
CA PHE A 64 -0.63 -16.68 -8.90
C PHE A 64 0.44 -17.55 -9.58
N SER A 65 0.99 -17.11 -10.72
CA SER A 65 1.98 -17.87 -11.49
C SER A 65 3.41 -17.38 -11.26
N ARG A 66 4.30 -18.29 -10.83
CA ARG A 66 5.73 -18.03 -10.58
C ARG A 66 6.59 -17.94 -11.85
N LEU A 67 6.00 -18.18 -13.03
CA LEU A 67 6.73 -18.30 -14.30
C LEU A 67 6.89 -16.97 -15.06
N THR A 68 6.23 -15.90 -14.60
CA THR A 68 6.36 -14.54 -15.11
C THR A 68 6.48 -13.59 -13.91
N GLN A 69 7.06 -12.41 -14.10
CA GLN A 69 7.43 -11.43 -13.07
C GLN A 69 6.52 -11.39 -11.82
N PRO A 70 7.08 -11.15 -10.62
CA PRO A 70 6.32 -11.14 -9.37
C PRO A 70 5.18 -10.12 -9.41
N ALA A 71 4.07 -10.46 -8.75
CA ALA A 71 2.95 -9.53 -8.57
C ALA A 71 3.45 -8.26 -7.87
N THR A 72 3.20 -7.11 -8.49
CA THR A 72 3.71 -5.83 -7.98
C THR A 72 2.80 -5.22 -6.91
N GLY A 73 1.55 -5.68 -6.80
CA GLY A 73 0.55 -5.06 -5.93
C GLY A 73 0.07 -3.70 -6.47
N ARG A 74 0.29 -3.42 -7.76
CA ARG A 74 -0.16 -2.19 -8.42
C ARG A 74 -1.68 -2.07 -8.40
N LEU A 75 -2.17 -0.90 -8.02
CA LEU A 75 -3.58 -0.52 -8.09
C LEU A 75 -3.94 -0.02 -9.48
N SER A 76 -5.10 -0.44 -9.99
CA SER A 76 -5.71 0.15 -11.18
C SER A 76 -6.17 1.57 -10.92
N MET A 77 -5.63 2.51 -11.71
CA MET A 77 -6.04 3.92 -11.69
C MET A 77 -7.16 4.23 -12.69
N LEU A 78 -7.66 3.24 -13.45
CA LEU A 78 -8.74 3.46 -14.41
C LEU A 78 -10.07 3.90 -13.75
N PRO A 79 -10.52 3.29 -12.63
CA PRO A 79 -11.70 3.79 -11.93
C PRO A 79 -11.50 5.20 -11.38
N TYR A 80 -10.30 5.57 -10.93
CA TYR A 80 -10.00 6.93 -10.48
C TYR A 80 -10.29 7.96 -11.58
N LEU A 81 -9.81 7.71 -12.79
CA LEU A 81 -10.06 8.59 -13.94
C LEU A 81 -11.54 8.65 -14.31
N GLY A 82 -12.23 7.50 -14.25
CA GLY A 82 -13.67 7.42 -14.46
C GLY A 82 -14.48 8.24 -13.45
N PHE A 83 -14.18 8.09 -12.16
CA PHE A 83 -14.85 8.81 -11.08
C PHE A 83 -14.49 10.29 -11.06
N ALA A 84 -13.26 10.64 -11.41
CA ALA A 84 -12.82 12.02 -11.47
C ALA A 84 -13.63 12.84 -12.48
N THR A 85 -14.00 12.23 -13.60
CA THR A 85 -14.86 12.85 -14.60
C THR A 85 -16.27 13.11 -14.07
N GLN A 86 -16.80 12.24 -13.20
CA GLN A 86 -18.16 12.34 -12.66
C GLN A 86 -18.25 13.25 -11.43
N ARG A 87 -17.16 13.36 -10.67
CA ARG A 87 -17.12 14.08 -9.38
C ARG A 87 -16.34 15.39 -9.42
N ASP A 88 -15.93 15.82 -10.61
CA ASP A 88 -15.07 17.00 -10.81
C ASP A 88 -13.78 16.94 -9.97
N TRP A 89 -13.17 15.74 -9.89
CA TRP A 89 -11.90 15.58 -9.18
C TRP A 89 -10.73 15.91 -10.09
N THR A 90 -9.71 16.55 -9.53
CA THR A 90 -8.46 16.78 -10.27
C THR A 90 -7.66 15.48 -10.40
N THR A 91 -7.15 15.23 -11.60
CA THR A 91 -6.24 14.11 -11.90
C THR A 91 -4.79 14.58 -12.05
N HIS A 92 -4.55 15.89 -12.02
CA HIS A 92 -3.25 16.48 -12.26
C HIS A 92 -2.44 16.58 -10.96
N PRO A 93 -1.26 15.96 -10.85
CA PRO A 93 -0.48 15.94 -9.60
C PRO A 93 -0.08 17.32 -9.07
N ASP A 94 0.11 18.30 -9.96
CA ASP A 94 0.46 19.68 -9.58
C ASP A 94 -0.71 20.46 -8.95
N ASN A 95 -1.94 19.94 -9.02
CA ASN A 95 -3.09 20.60 -8.39
C ASN A 95 -3.08 20.34 -6.88
N ALA A 96 -3.24 21.39 -6.06
CA ALA A 96 -3.24 21.29 -4.61
C ALA A 96 -4.30 20.30 -4.03
N ALA A 97 -5.42 20.09 -4.72
CA ALA A 97 -6.46 19.15 -4.30
C ALA A 97 -6.18 17.69 -4.69
N PHE A 98 -5.13 17.42 -5.47
CA PHE A 98 -4.84 16.09 -6.02
C PHE A 98 -4.71 15.01 -4.96
N LEU A 99 -3.89 15.25 -3.92
CA LEU A 99 -3.69 14.27 -2.86
C LEU A 99 -4.99 13.99 -2.07
N THR A 100 -5.85 14.99 -1.91
CA THR A 100 -7.16 14.82 -1.27
C THR A 100 -8.08 13.96 -2.13
N CYS A 101 -8.16 14.22 -3.44
CA CYS A 101 -8.93 13.40 -4.38
C CYS A 101 -8.40 11.95 -4.43
N LEU A 102 -7.08 11.78 -4.48
CA LEU A 102 -6.43 10.47 -4.49
C LEU A 102 -6.72 9.70 -3.20
N THR A 103 -6.54 10.31 -2.03
CA THR A 103 -6.80 9.63 -0.74
C THR A 103 -8.28 9.25 -0.57
N HIS A 104 -9.21 10.09 -1.03
CA HIS A 104 -10.63 9.73 -1.08
C HIS A 104 -10.90 8.52 -1.99
N TYR A 105 -10.27 8.46 -3.16
CA TYR A 105 -10.36 7.30 -4.05
C TYR A 105 -9.83 6.04 -3.37
N LEU A 106 -8.64 6.09 -2.79
CA LEU A 106 -8.00 4.94 -2.14
C LEU A 106 -8.84 4.39 -0.99
N HIS A 107 -9.48 5.26 -0.21
CA HIS A 107 -10.44 4.83 0.81
C HIS A 107 -11.70 4.22 0.19
N ALA A 108 -12.24 4.84 -0.86
CA ALA A 108 -13.45 4.37 -1.53
C ALA A 108 -13.27 3.00 -2.22
N CYS A 109 -12.06 2.60 -2.63
CA CYS A 109 -11.80 1.28 -3.20
C CYS A 109 -12.30 0.13 -2.32
N PHE A 110 -12.27 0.29 -1.00
CA PHE A 110 -12.71 -0.75 -0.05
C PHE A 110 -14.22 -0.75 0.21
N SER A 111 -14.97 0.17 -0.42
CA SER A 111 -16.42 0.22 -0.29
C SER A 111 -17.11 -0.77 -1.21
N MET A 112 -18.21 -1.31 -0.69
CA MET A 112 -19.09 -2.20 -1.42
C MET A 112 -19.69 -1.56 -2.67
N ASP A 113 -20.05 -0.28 -2.57
CA ASP A 113 -20.64 0.48 -3.66
C ASP A 113 -19.66 0.63 -4.82
N VAL A 114 -18.38 0.88 -4.53
CA VAL A 114 -17.35 0.98 -5.57
C VAL A 114 -17.16 -0.37 -6.24
N CYS A 115 -17.02 -1.46 -5.47
CA CYS A 115 -16.89 -2.79 -6.05
C CYS A 115 -18.07 -3.17 -6.95
N ALA A 116 -19.30 -2.80 -6.58
CA ALA A 116 -20.51 -3.11 -7.34
C ALA A 116 -20.60 -2.38 -8.69
N ILE A 117 -19.94 -1.23 -8.85
CA ILE A 117 -19.94 -0.46 -10.10
C ILE A 117 -18.67 -0.66 -10.93
N LEU A 118 -17.76 -1.55 -10.50
CA LEU A 118 -16.54 -1.84 -11.25
C LEU A 118 -16.86 -2.55 -12.56
N LYS A 119 -16.31 -1.98 -13.64
CA LYS A 119 -16.27 -2.63 -14.95
C LYS A 119 -15.12 -3.63 -14.96
N GLU A 120 -15.33 -4.79 -15.58
CA GLU A 120 -14.32 -5.84 -15.76
C GLU A 120 -12.99 -5.28 -16.29
N GLN A 121 -13.05 -4.45 -17.33
CA GLN A 121 -11.90 -3.76 -17.95
C GLN A 121 -11.09 -2.84 -17.03
N TRP A 122 -11.60 -2.53 -15.84
CA TRP A 122 -10.87 -1.75 -14.84
C TRP A 122 -10.15 -2.63 -13.81
N THR A 123 -10.44 -3.92 -13.77
CA THR A 123 -9.92 -4.84 -12.78
C THR A 123 -8.57 -5.40 -13.19
N LEU A 124 -7.73 -5.70 -12.20
CA LEU A 124 -6.43 -6.35 -12.39
C LEU A 124 -6.40 -7.76 -11.78
N ASN A 125 -7.43 -8.08 -11.00
CA ASN A 125 -7.68 -9.39 -10.43
C ASN A 125 -9.10 -9.82 -10.82
N GLU A 126 -9.21 -10.36 -12.04
CA GLU A 126 -10.46 -10.85 -12.63
C GLU A 126 -11.13 -11.88 -11.73
N HIS A 127 -10.35 -12.75 -11.07
CA HIS A 127 -10.89 -13.76 -10.16
C HIS A 127 -11.65 -13.15 -8.98
N MET A 128 -11.11 -12.12 -8.33
CA MET A 128 -11.82 -11.43 -7.25
C MET A 128 -13.05 -10.66 -7.75
N TRP A 129 -13.00 -10.14 -8.98
CA TRP A 129 -14.16 -9.50 -9.60
C TRP A 129 -15.26 -10.53 -9.90
N ASP A 130 -14.92 -11.70 -10.44
CA ASP A 130 -15.85 -12.80 -10.69
C ASP A 130 -16.48 -13.29 -9.39
N LEU A 131 -15.69 -13.53 -8.35
CA LEU A 131 -16.19 -13.95 -7.04
C LEU A 131 -17.16 -12.93 -6.46
N PHE A 132 -16.90 -11.63 -6.62
CA PHE A 132 -17.83 -10.59 -6.15
C PHE A 132 -19.24 -10.77 -6.75
N HIS A 133 -19.34 -11.20 -8.02
CA HIS A 133 -20.60 -11.33 -8.75
C HIS A 133 -21.21 -12.74 -8.67
N THR A 134 -20.40 -13.77 -8.48
CA THR A 134 -20.82 -15.19 -8.54
C THR A 134 -20.85 -15.88 -7.19
N ASP A 135 -19.91 -15.59 -6.29
CA ASP A 135 -19.82 -16.17 -4.95
C ASP A 135 -19.39 -15.11 -3.92
N ARG A 136 -20.40 -14.37 -3.49
CA ARG A 136 -20.30 -13.31 -2.47
C ARG A 136 -19.60 -13.79 -1.19
N ALA A 137 -19.92 -15.00 -0.74
CA ALA A 137 -19.43 -15.52 0.53
C ALA A 137 -17.93 -15.84 0.45
N MET A 138 -17.48 -16.39 -0.68
CA MET A 138 -16.05 -16.62 -0.91
C MET A 138 -15.27 -15.31 -1.06
N PHE A 139 -15.82 -14.33 -1.78
CA PHE A 139 -15.24 -12.99 -1.85
C PHE A 139 -15.03 -12.39 -0.46
N ASP A 140 -16.07 -12.41 0.38
CA ASP A 140 -16.01 -11.82 1.72
C ASP A 140 -14.98 -12.54 2.61
N ARG A 141 -14.84 -13.86 2.49
CA ARG A 141 -13.80 -14.62 3.22
C ARG A 141 -12.39 -14.24 2.80
N LEU A 142 -12.12 -14.11 1.50
CA LEU A 142 -10.80 -13.71 1.00
C LEU A 142 -10.47 -12.26 1.39
N ALA A 143 -11.44 -11.36 1.32
CA ALA A 143 -11.30 -9.98 1.78
C ALA A 143 -10.98 -9.91 3.28
N ALA A 144 -11.68 -10.71 4.11
CA ALA A 144 -11.43 -10.79 5.54
C ALA A 144 -10.05 -11.39 5.88
N GLN A 145 -9.59 -12.38 5.11
CA GLN A 145 -8.24 -12.94 5.25
C GLN A 145 -7.17 -11.89 4.93
N SER A 146 -7.35 -11.14 3.84
CA SER A 146 -6.50 -10.00 3.49
C SER A 146 -6.47 -8.96 4.61
N ALA A 147 -7.63 -8.63 5.20
CA ALA A 147 -7.73 -7.72 6.33
C ALA A 147 -6.98 -8.23 7.58
N SER A 148 -7.11 -9.52 7.90
CA SER A 148 -6.37 -10.15 9.01
C SER A 148 -4.84 -10.06 8.81
N LEU A 149 -4.36 -10.38 7.60
CA LEU A 149 -2.94 -10.29 7.27
C LEU A 149 -2.40 -8.86 7.34
N SER A 150 -3.23 -7.88 6.96
CA SER A 150 -2.85 -6.45 6.99
C SER A 150 -2.52 -5.94 8.40
N GLN A 151 -3.02 -6.61 9.44
CA GLN A 151 -2.77 -6.27 10.84
C GLN A 151 -1.59 -7.02 11.45
N SER A 152 -0.99 -7.95 10.71
CA SER A 152 0.15 -8.71 11.20
C SER A 152 1.35 -7.80 11.47
N ALA A 153 2.20 -8.20 12.42
CA ALA A 153 3.44 -7.46 12.71
C ALA A 153 4.33 -7.30 11.47
N LEU A 154 4.34 -8.30 10.59
CA LEU A 154 5.04 -8.24 9.31
C LEU A 154 4.46 -7.14 8.41
N ALA A 155 3.14 -7.09 8.23
CA ALA A 155 2.51 -6.06 7.41
C ALA A 155 2.74 -4.62 7.97
N LEU A 156 2.72 -4.47 9.29
CA LEU A 156 2.80 -3.15 9.95
C LEU A 156 4.23 -2.64 10.12
N TYR A 157 5.17 -3.49 10.53
CA TYR A 157 6.50 -3.07 10.98
C TYR A 157 7.63 -3.48 10.04
N ASP A 158 7.39 -4.38 9.10
CA ASP A 158 8.44 -4.73 8.16
C ASP A 158 8.70 -3.54 7.22
N ARG A 159 9.95 -3.06 7.27
CA ARG A 159 10.48 -2.02 6.39
C ARG A 159 10.78 -2.58 5.00
N GLN A 160 10.98 -3.90 4.88
CA GLN A 160 11.27 -4.61 3.63
C GLN A 160 10.00 -5.13 2.93
N SER A 161 8.89 -5.28 3.65
CA SER A 161 7.56 -5.50 3.06
C SER A 161 6.93 -4.18 2.57
N GLY A 162 7.75 -3.17 2.27
CA GLY A 162 7.36 -1.81 1.96
C GLY A 162 6.54 -1.70 0.68
N SER A 163 5.24 -1.59 0.87
CA SER A 163 4.27 -0.96 -0.03
C SER A 163 4.19 -1.45 -1.50
N GLY A 164 4.95 -2.46 -1.93
CA GLY A 164 4.93 -2.99 -3.29
C GLY A 164 5.75 -2.18 -4.31
N LEU A 165 6.74 -1.37 -3.89
CA LEU A 165 7.59 -0.67 -4.84
C LEU A 165 8.46 -1.66 -5.63
N PRO A 166 8.54 -1.56 -6.98
CA PRO A 166 9.47 -2.37 -7.76
C PRO A 166 10.91 -2.02 -7.38
N GLY A 167 11.56 -2.92 -6.63
CA GLY A 167 12.86 -2.70 -5.99
C GLY A 167 12.87 -3.03 -4.50
N ASP A 168 11.70 -3.16 -3.86
CA ASP A 168 11.60 -3.77 -2.54
C ASP A 168 11.73 -5.29 -2.68
N LEU A 169 12.56 -5.88 -1.82
CA LEU A 169 13.18 -7.18 -2.03
C LEU A 169 12.19 -8.35 -2.15
N ASP A 170 12.58 -9.31 -2.99
CA ASP A 170 11.92 -10.59 -3.26
C ASP A 170 11.76 -11.44 -1.99
N VAL A 171 10.53 -11.54 -1.47
CA VAL A 171 10.15 -12.31 -0.26
C VAL A 171 10.35 -13.83 -0.42
N THR A 172 10.72 -14.31 -1.62
CA THR A 172 10.96 -15.74 -1.89
C THR A 172 12.43 -16.16 -1.81
N ARG A 173 13.36 -15.22 -1.61
CA ARG A 173 14.77 -15.56 -1.39
C ARG A 173 15.02 -15.87 0.09
N PRO A 174 15.58 -17.06 0.43
CA PRO A 174 16.08 -17.27 1.78
C PRO A 174 17.14 -16.21 2.08
N ASN A 175 16.93 -15.50 3.17
CA ASN A 175 17.74 -14.38 3.59
C ASN A 175 19.20 -14.84 3.84
N SER A 176 20.11 -14.56 2.91
CA SER A 176 21.55 -14.74 3.14
C SER A 176 22.13 -13.67 4.10
N GLN A 177 21.30 -12.77 4.62
CA GLN A 177 21.66 -11.80 5.66
C GLN A 177 20.92 -12.09 6.98
N ALA A 178 20.94 -13.34 7.41
CA ALA A 178 20.64 -13.69 8.79
C ALA A 178 21.88 -13.48 9.68
N LEU A 179 22.39 -12.25 9.81
CA LEU A 179 23.28 -11.87 10.93
C LEU A 179 23.53 -10.35 11.03
N HIS A 180 22.46 -9.55 10.96
CA HIS A 180 22.51 -8.23 11.57
C HIS A 180 21.39 -8.17 12.61
N THR A 181 21.77 -8.39 13.86
CA THR A 181 21.01 -7.96 15.02
C THR A 181 20.53 -6.53 14.78
N PRO A 182 19.24 -6.22 15.00
CA PRO A 182 18.78 -4.84 14.87
C PRO A 182 19.58 -4.00 15.86
N THR A 183 20.44 -3.12 15.35
CA THR A 183 21.03 -2.05 16.14
C THR A 183 19.86 -1.22 16.64
N SER A 184 19.52 -1.42 17.91
CA SER A 184 18.43 -0.69 18.56
C SER A 184 18.72 0.80 18.42
N VAL A 185 17.87 1.52 17.68
CA VAL A 185 18.01 2.97 17.46
C VAL A 185 17.84 3.75 18.78
N MET A 186 17.30 3.09 19.81
CA MET A 186 17.46 3.47 21.21
C MET A 186 17.87 2.22 22.01
N PRO A 187 19.12 2.07 22.47
CA PRO A 187 19.43 1.03 23.43
C PRO A 187 18.63 1.31 24.70
N PHE A 188 17.72 0.39 25.05
CA PHE A 188 17.11 0.42 26.38
C PHE A 188 18.18 -0.07 27.34
N GLU A 189 18.76 0.86 28.08
CA GLU A 189 19.69 0.55 29.16
C GLU A 189 18.87 0.16 30.39
N GLU A 190 19.22 -0.97 30.99
CA GLU A 190 18.58 -1.40 32.23
C GLU A 190 18.97 -0.40 33.32
N LEU A 191 17.95 0.22 33.94
CA LEU A 191 18.17 1.24 34.95
C LEU A 191 18.95 0.66 36.12
N ALA A 192 19.99 1.38 36.57
CA ALA A 192 20.72 0.96 37.75
C ALA A 192 19.78 0.96 38.97
N PRO A 193 19.95 0.06 39.95
CA PRO A 193 19.07 -0.02 41.13
C PRO A 193 18.91 1.32 41.88
N LYS A 194 19.92 2.20 41.81
CA LYS A 194 19.88 3.55 42.40
C LYS A 194 18.95 4.51 41.65
N GLU A 195 18.84 4.38 40.32
CA GLU A 195 17.97 5.21 39.49
C GLU A 195 16.51 4.78 39.67
N VAL A 196 16.27 3.48 39.78
CA VAL A 196 14.96 2.93 40.14
C VAL A 196 14.51 3.46 41.51
N ALA A 197 15.40 3.43 42.52
CA ALA A 197 15.08 3.97 43.84
C ALA A 197 14.77 5.48 43.83
N ARG A 198 15.49 6.26 43.01
CA ARG A 198 15.23 7.70 42.84
C ARG A 198 13.88 7.97 42.18
N ILE A 199 13.56 7.23 41.11
CA ILE A 199 12.26 7.37 40.42
C ILE A 199 11.12 6.98 41.38
N TYR A 200 11.32 5.94 42.19
CA TYR A 200 10.36 5.56 43.22
C TYR A 200 10.19 6.64 44.30
N SER A 201 11.26 7.30 44.76
CA SER A 201 11.12 8.40 45.73
C SER A 201 10.39 9.59 45.12
N ASP A 202 10.70 9.94 43.87
CA ASP A 202 10.09 11.08 43.16
C ASP A 202 8.59 10.85 42.83
N LEU A 203 8.15 9.59 42.77
CA LEU A 203 6.75 9.22 42.50
C LEU A 203 5.90 9.01 43.75
N VAL A 204 6.53 8.78 44.91
CA VAL A 204 5.85 8.40 46.16
C VAL A 204 5.76 9.55 47.15
N GLU A 205 6.64 10.56 47.07
CA GLU A 205 6.51 11.80 47.86
C GLU A 205 6.16 12.99 46.94
N PRO A 206 4.94 13.56 47.04
CA PRO A 206 4.57 14.78 46.31
C PRO A 206 5.21 16.05 46.87
#